data_AF-G3F4H4-F1
#
_entry.id   AF-G3F4H4-F1
#
_cell.length_a   1.000
_cell.length_b   1.000
_cell.length_c   1.000
_cell.angle_alpha   90.00
_cell.angle_beta   90.00
_cell.angle_gamma   90.00
#
_symmetry.space_group_name_H-M   'P 1'
#
loop_
_entity.id
_entity.type
_entity.pdbx_description
1 polymer ?
#
loop_
_entity_poly.entity_id
_entity_poly.type
_entity_poly.pdbx_seq_one_letter_code
_entity_poly.pdbx_strand_id
1 'polypeptide(L)'
;FDFTGTEGTETTSGCLPWGTASQCQQAINLHSWCDNYEPNAPKVTLTYDKAGILPITVNSNKSIVGVGSKGVIKGKGLRVVSGAKNVIIQNIAVTDINPKYVWGGDAITVDDSDLVWIDHVTTARIGRQHIVLGTNADNRVTISYSLIDGRSDYSATCNGHHYW
;
A
#
# COMPACT_ATOMS: atom_id res chain seq x y z
N PHE A 1 4.83 -14.32 -5.78
CA PHE A 1 6.07 -13.53 -5.82
C PHE A 1 6.20 -12.81 -4.50
N ASP A 2 7.20 -13.15 -3.70
CA ASP A 2 7.45 -12.53 -2.40
C ASP A 2 8.64 -11.57 -2.51
N PHE A 3 8.39 -10.29 -2.27
CA PHE A 3 9.38 -9.21 -2.30
C PHE A 3 9.85 -8.81 -0.90
N THR A 4 9.28 -9.38 0.16
CA THR A 4 9.75 -9.11 1.53
C THR A 4 11.24 -9.44 1.64
N GLY A 5 12.03 -8.50 2.14
CA GLY A 5 13.46 -8.61 2.35
C GLY A 5 14.32 -8.40 1.11
N THR A 6 13.75 -8.31 -0.09
CA THR A 6 14.54 -8.20 -1.33
C THR A 6 15.33 -6.90 -1.44
N GLU A 7 14.91 -5.86 -0.71
CA GLU A 7 15.56 -4.55 -0.66
C GLU A 7 16.13 -4.22 0.74
N GLY A 8 16.14 -5.21 1.65
CA GLY A 8 16.57 -5.06 3.03
C GLY A 8 15.61 -4.24 3.89
N THR A 9 16.10 -3.81 5.06
CA THR A 9 15.35 -3.03 6.04
C THR A 9 15.97 -1.67 6.29
N GLU A 10 15.18 -0.71 6.75
CA GLU A 10 15.66 0.62 7.13
C GLU A 10 15.16 0.98 8.53
N THR A 11 16.04 1.57 9.34
CA THR A 11 15.71 2.12 10.66
C THR A 11 15.70 3.63 10.59
N THR A 12 14.57 4.25 10.93
CA THR A 12 14.37 5.71 10.81
C THR A 12 13.48 6.25 11.94
N SER A 13 13.26 7.56 11.93
CA SER A 13 12.34 8.23 12.85
C SER A 13 10.89 8.12 12.38
N GLY A 14 9.99 8.05 13.34
CA GLY A 14 8.54 8.02 13.16
C GLY A 14 7.81 8.64 14.34
N CYS A 15 6.49 8.47 14.36
CA CYS A 15 5.64 8.95 15.45
C CYS A 15 4.50 7.98 15.76
N LEU A 16 3.90 8.15 16.95
CA LEU A 16 2.83 7.32 17.51
C LEU A 16 1.52 8.13 17.68
N PRO A 17 0.90 8.63 16.60
CA PRO A 17 -0.24 9.54 16.71
C PRO A 17 -1.52 8.88 17.25
N TRP A 18 -1.66 7.56 17.11
CA TRP A 18 -2.86 6.83 17.50
C TRP A 18 -2.75 6.08 18.84
N GLY A 19 -1.63 6.27 19.55
CA GLY A 19 -1.37 5.61 20.82
C GLY A 19 -0.20 4.62 20.76
N THR A 20 0.16 4.10 21.94
CA THR A 20 1.36 3.29 22.15
C THR A 20 1.09 1.80 22.32
N ALA A 21 -0.19 1.37 22.26
CA ALA A 21 -0.55 -0.03 22.37
C ALA A 21 0.00 -0.85 21.20
N SER A 22 0.28 -2.13 21.43
CA SER A 22 0.92 -3.01 20.44
C SER A 22 0.12 -3.18 19.15
N GLN A 23 -1.22 -3.09 19.24
CA GLN A 23 -2.11 -3.19 18.07
C GLN A 23 -2.31 -1.86 17.32
N CYS A 24 -1.75 -0.75 17.80
CA CYS A 24 -1.81 0.52 17.08
C CYS A 24 -0.77 0.54 15.95
N GLN A 25 -1.15 1.09 14.80
CA GLN A 25 -0.17 1.46 13.78
C GLN A 25 0.75 2.58 14.28
N GLN A 26 1.90 2.70 13.64
CA GLN A 26 2.87 3.78 13.81
C GLN A 26 3.04 4.46 12.45
N ALA A 27 3.53 5.70 12.40
CA ALA A 27 3.78 6.39 11.15
C ALA A 27 5.29 6.57 10.93
N ILE A 28 5.78 6.23 9.74
CA ILE A 28 7.12 6.64 9.28
C ILE A 28 7.08 8.16 9.07
N ASN A 29 8.12 8.89 9.48
CA ASN A 29 8.21 10.33 9.24
C ASN A 29 8.59 10.67 7.78
N LEU A 30 7.86 10.08 6.83
CA LEU A 30 8.10 10.26 5.40
C LEU A 30 7.73 11.68 4.99
N HIS A 31 8.63 12.38 4.29
CA HIS A 31 8.45 13.79 3.88
C HIS A 31 8.05 14.72 5.05
N SER A 32 8.59 14.48 6.25
CA SER A 32 8.29 15.27 7.46
C SER A 32 6.82 15.22 7.90
N TRP A 33 6.08 14.15 7.56
CA TRP A 33 4.67 14.03 7.90
C TRP A 33 4.39 14.13 9.42
N CYS A 34 5.19 13.46 10.25
CA CYS A 34 5.05 13.53 11.71
C CYS A 34 5.37 14.92 12.27
N ASP A 35 6.16 15.73 11.57
CA ASP A 35 6.51 17.07 12.03
C ASP A 35 5.43 18.07 11.61
N ASN A 36 4.87 17.89 10.41
CA ASN A 36 3.90 18.80 9.81
C ASN A 36 2.46 18.56 10.28
N TYR A 37 2.06 17.30 10.44
CA TYR A 37 0.66 16.92 10.69
C TYR A 37 0.42 16.40 12.11
N GLU A 38 1.44 15.81 12.74
CA GLU A 38 1.34 15.23 14.09
C GLU A 38 2.44 15.75 15.03
N PRO A 39 2.65 17.08 15.14
CA PRO A 39 3.81 17.66 15.83
C PRO A 39 3.89 17.29 17.31
N ASN A 40 2.75 16.96 17.92
CA ASN A 40 2.64 16.60 19.34
C ASN A 40 2.67 15.09 19.59
N ALA A 41 2.70 14.26 18.53
CA ALA A 41 2.73 12.82 18.69
C ALA A 41 4.12 12.37 19.22
N PRO A 42 4.18 11.37 20.13
CA PRO A 42 5.44 10.82 20.60
C PRO A 42 6.30 10.33 19.44
N LYS A 43 7.56 10.76 19.39
CA LYS A 43 8.52 10.29 18.40
C LYS A 43 9.04 8.89 18.77
N VAL A 44 9.34 8.08 17.76
CA VAL A 44 9.84 6.71 17.94
C VAL A 44 10.87 6.38 16.87
N THR A 45 11.77 5.44 17.16
CA THR A 45 12.61 4.80 16.15
C THR A 45 11.96 3.50 15.72
N LEU A 46 11.76 3.30 14.42
CA LEU A 46 11.12 2.13 13.84
C LEU A 46 11.98 1.51 12.74
N THR A 47 11.75 0.22 12.47
CA THR A 47 12.42 -0.52 11.39
C THR A 47 11.38 -1.15 10.47
N TYR A 48 11.46 -0.87 9.18
CA TYR A 48 10.52 -1.34 8.17
C TYR A 48 11.23 -2.00 6.99
N ASP A 49 10.48 -2.79 6.19
CA ASP A 49 10.99 -3.42 4.97
C ASP A 49 10.99 -2.42 3.81
N LYS A 50 12.15 -2.20 3.19
CA LYS A 50 12.30 -1.17 2.15
C LYS A 50 11.51 -1.49 0.88
N ALA A 51 11.25 -2.76 0.59
CA ALA A 51 10.57 -3.16 -0.64
C ALA A 51 9.14 -2.59 -0.71
N GLY A 52 8.49 -2.35 0.43
CA GLY A 52 7.13 -1.81 0.48
C GLY A 52 7.00 -0.34 0.05
N ILE A 53 8.08 0.45 0.13
CA ILE A 53 8.02 1.91 -0.06
C ILE A 53 7.73 2.29 -1.51
N LEU A 54 8.38 1.63 -2.47
CA LEU A 54 8.27 1.97 -3.88
C LEU A 54 7.57 0.86 -4.67
N PRO A 55 6.31 1.02 -5.11
CA PRO A 55 5.60 0.00 -5.88
C PRO A 55 6.26 -0.32 -7.24
N ILE A 56 5.97 -1.49 -7.79
CA ILE A 56 6.43 -1.91 -9.13
C ILE A 56 5.74 -1.05 -10.19
N THR A 57 6.52 -0.41 -11.06
CA THR A 57 5.98 0.38 -12.18
C THR A 57 5.35 -0.54 -13.24
N VAL A 58 4.06 -0.33 -13.53
CA VAL A 58 3.33 -0.99 -14.61
C VAL A 58 3.18 -0.01 -15.78
N ASN A 59 3.79 -0.35 -16.91
CA ASN A 59 3.72 0.47 -18.12
C ASN A 59 2.44 0.15 -18.93
N SER A 60 2.18 0.92 -19.99
CA SER A 60 0.97 0.79 -20.83
C SER A 60 0.82 -0.59 -21.48
N ASN A 61 -0.41 -0.96 -21.83
CA ASN A 61 -0.74 -2.20 -22.56
C ASN A 61 -0.23 -3.44 -21.85
N LYS A 62 -0.74 -3.69 -20.63
CA LYS A 62 -0.40 -4.84 -19.81
C LYS A 62 -1.68 -5.48 -19.27
N SER A 63 -1.70 -6.81 -19.28
CA SER A 63 -2.70 -7.61 -18.58
C SER A 63 -1.99 -8.50 -17.58
N ILE A 64 -2.19 -8.23 -16.30
CA ILE A 64 -1.64 -8.99 -15.18
C ILE A 64 -2.76 -9.88 -14.67
N VAL A 65 -2.68 -11.19 -14.92
CA VAL A 65 -3.74 -12.14 -14.61
C VAL A 65 -3.21 -13.28 -13.76
N GLY A 66 -3.80 -13.52 -12.59
CA GLY A 66 -3.46 -14.67 -11.76
C GLY A 66 -4.19 -15.95 -12.19
N VAL A 67 -3.55 -17.10 -11.94
CA VAL A 67 -4.10 -18.42 -12.27
C VAL A 67 -4.69 -19.07 -11.02
N GLY A 68 -6.02 -19.26 -11.01
CA GLY A 68 -6.75 -19.74 -9.83
C GLY A 68 -6.46 -18.85 -8.62
N SER A 69 -6.08 -19.46 -7.49
CA SER A 69 -5.72 -18.77 -6.26
C SER A 69 -4.21 -18.57 -6.04
N LYS A 70 -3.37 -18.79 -7.08
CA LYS A 70 -1.90 -18.79 -6.96
C LYS A 70 -1.26 -17.44 -7.23
N GLY A 71 -1.99 -16.50 -7.84
CA GLY A 71 -1.50 -15.18 -8.20
C GLY A 71 -1.36 -14.29 -6.97
N VAL A 72 -0.19 -14.27 -6.33
CA VAL A 72 0.06 -13.46 -5.14
C VAL A 72 1.32 -12.62 -5.32
N ILE A 73 1.24 -11.34 -5.03
CA ILE A 73 2.36 -10.41 -4.85
C ILE A 73 2.39 -10.03 -3.37
N LYS A 74 3.53 -10.24 -2.72
CA LYS A 74 3.69 -9.99 -1.28
C LYS A 74 4.84 -9.01 -1.05
N GLY A 75 4.67 -8.10 -0.09
CA GLY A 75 5.73 -7.18 0.35
C GLY A 75 5.96 -5.96 -0.55
N LYS A 76 5.31 -5.86 -1.71
CA LYS A 76 5.46 -4.75 -2.66
C LYS A 76 4.18 -4.53 -3.47
N GLY A 77 3.82 -3.27 -3.69
CA GLY A 77 2.62 -2.89 -4.46
C GLY A 77 2.85 -2.78 -5.96
N LEU A 78 1.81 -2.35 -6.68
CA LEU A 78 1.82 -1.98 -8.09
C LEU A 78 1.52 -0.48 -8.25
N ARG A 79 2.16 0.18 -9.23
CA ARG A 79 1.81 1.56 -9.61
C ARG A 79 1.66 1.74 -11.12
N VAL A 80 0.54 2.30 -11.56
CA VAL A 80 0.27 2.73 -12.95
C VAL A 80 0.38 4.24 -12.98
N VAL A 81 1.49 4.76 -13.50
CA VAL A 81 1.83 6.19 -13.38
C VAL A 81 2.43 6.78 -14.65
N SER A 82 2.61 8.10 -14.67
CA SER A 82 3.36 8.83 -15.71
C SER A 82 2.79 8.64 -17.12
N GLY A 83 1.46 8.72 -17.22
CA GLY A 83 0.71 8.59 -18.48
C GLY A 83 0.51 7.15 -18.95
N ALA A 84 0.89 6.15 -18.15
CA ALA A 84 0.64 4.75 -18.47
C ALA A 84 -0.87 4.49 -18.60
N LYS A 85 -1.29 3.72 -19.61
CA LYS A 85 -2.70 3.52 -19.92
C LYS A 85 -3.00 2.12 -20.47
N ASN A 86 -4.28 1.75 -20.53
CA ASN A 86 -4.73 0.44 -21.02
C ASN A 86 -4.08 -0.71 -20.23
N VAL A 87 -4.42 -0.78 -18.94
CA VAL A 87 -3.87 -1.75 -17.99
C VAL A 87 -5.02 -2.54 -17.35
N ILE A 88 -4.86 -3.87 -17.32
CA ILE A 88 -5.76 -4.79 -16.62
C ILE A 88 -4.97 -5.48 -15.51
N ILE A 89 -5.51 -5.46 -14.29
CA ILE A 89 -5.00 -6.18 -13.13
C ILE A 89 -6.13 -7.06 -12.63
N GLN A 90 -6.01 -8.37 -12.84
CA GLN A 90 -7.11 -9.31 -12.59
C GLN A 90 -6.69 -10.55 -11.79
N ASN A 91 -7.54 -10.95 -10.84
CA ASN A 91 -7.44 -12.22 -10.11
C ASN A 91 -6.06 -12.44 -9.44
N ILE A 92 -5.54 -11.39 -8.80
CA ILE A 92 -4.33 -11.48 -7.97
C ILE A 92 -4.60 -10.98 -6.56
N ALA A 93 -3.76 -11.41 -5.62
CA ALA A 93 -3.67 -10.82 -4.29
C ALA A 93 -2.42 -9.93 -4.18
N VAL A 94 -2.56 -8.76 -3.56
CA VAL A 94 -1.46 -7.87 -3.19
C VAL A 94 -1.50 -7.65 -1.68
N THR A 95 -0.55 -8.22 -0.95
CA THR A 95 -0.64 -8.31 0.53
C THR A 95 0.67 -8.08 1.27
N ASP A 96 0.55 -7.92 2.59
CA ASP A 96 1.66 -7.93 3.56
C ASP A 96 2.74 -6.88 3.26
N ILE A 97 2.31 -5.63 3.10
CA ILE A 97 3.20 -4.50 2.83
C ILE A 97 3.28 -3.66 4.10
N ASN A 98 4.30 -3.90 4.93
CA ASN A 98 4.58 -3.13 6.16
C ASN A 98 3.32 -2.79 7.01
N PRO A 99 2.49 -3.78 7.40
CA PRO A 99 1.15 -3.53 7.97
C PRO A 99 1.11 -2.66 9.22
N LYS A 100 2.20 -2.62 10.01
CA LYS A 100 2.32 -1.80 11.21
C LYS A 100 2.57 -0.30 10.92
N TYR A 101 3.03 0.04 9.71
CA TYR A 101 3.60 1.33 9.42
C TYR A 101 2.80 2.10 8.37
N VAL A 102 2.12 3.16 8.79
CA VAL A 102 1.60 4.17 7.86
C VAL A 102 2.79 4.82 7.16
N TRP A 103 2.62 5.07 5.85
CA TRP A 103 3.69 5.37 4.88
C TRP A 103 4.64 4.21 4.55
N GLY A 104 4.42 3.02 5.11
CA GLY A 104 5.20 1.81 4.81
C GLY A 104 4.90 1.18 3.45
N GLY A 105 3.86 1.63 2.75
CA GLY A 105 3.54 1.23 1.39
C GLY A 105 2.04 1.20 1.10
N ASP A 106 1.73 1.31 -0.19
CA ASP A 106 0.37 1.15 -0.73
C ASP A 106 0.33 -0.09 -1.61
N ALA A 107 -0.85 -0.73 -1.71
CA ALA A 107 -1.00 -1.93 -2.54
C ALA A 107 -1.13 -1.58 -4.03
N ILE A 108 -2.07 -0.72 -4.40
CA ILE A 108 -2.27 -0.30 -5.80
C ILE A 108 -2.33 1.22 -5.88
N THR A 109 -1.42 1.81 -6.66
CA THR A 109 -1.41 3.23 -6.98
C THR A 109 -1.74 3.45 -8.46
N VAL A 110 -2.65 4.36 -8.75
CA VAL A 110 -2.88 4.90 -10.09
C VAL A 110 -2.68 6.41 -9.98
N ASP A 111 -1.83 7.02 -10.79
CA ASP A 111 -1.61 8.48 -10.76
C ASP A 111 -1.12 8.96 -12.13
N ASP A 112 -1.92 9.76 -12.84
CA ASP A 112 -1.71 10.17 -14.24
C ASP A 112 -1.85 8.96 -15.20
N SER A 113 -3.09 8.55 -15.44
CA SER A 113 -3.43 7.33 -16.20
C SER A 113 -4.75 7.43 -16.97
N ASP A 114 -5.07 6.40 -17.75
CA ASP A 114 -6.37 6.21 -18.40
C ASP A 114 -6.60 4.73 -18.74
N LEU A 115 -7.85 4.28 -18.76
CA LEU A 115 -8.26 2.90 -19.05
C LEU A 115 -7.54 1.88 -18.15
N VAL A 116 -7.76 2.00 -16.84
CA VAL A 116 -7.28 1.02 -15.84
C VAL A 116 -8.46 0.20 -15.33
N TRP A 117 -8.32 -1.12 -15.39
CA TRP A 117 -9.31 -2.06 -14.85
C TRP A 117 -8.68 -2.94 -13.77
N ILE A 118 -9.18 -2.80 -12.53
CA ILE A 118 -8.78 -3.60 -11.36
C ILE A 118 -9.96 -4.52 -11.04
N ASP A 119 -9.79 -5.82 -11.25
CA ASP A 119 -10.88 -6.79 -11.22
C ASP A 119 -10.55 -8.05 -10.41
N HIS A 120 -11.46 -8.51 -9.55
CA HIS A 120 -11.21 -9.71 -8.72
C HIS A 120 -9.88 -9.67 -7.96
N VAL A 121 -9.44 -8.47 -7.55
CA VAL A 121 -8.22 -8.30 -6.78
C VAL A 121 -8.53 -8.44 -5.30
N THR A 122 -7.64 -9.10 -4.55
CA THR A 122 -7.67 -9.06 -3.08
C THR A 122 -6.52 -8.23 -2.56
N THR A 123 -6.79 -7.29 -1.66
CA THR A 123 -5.76 -6.52 -0.94
C THR A 123 -5.92 -6.73 0.56
N ALA A 124 -4.82 -6.93 1.30
CA ALA A 124 -4.87 -7.24 2.72
C ALA A 124 -3.55 -6.88 3.44
N ARG A 125 -3.65 -6.46 4.71
CA ARG A 125 -2.48 -6.21 5.59
C ARG A 125 -1.48 -5.23 4.95
N ILE A 126 -1.99 -4.07 4.56
CA ILE A 126 -1.23 -2.98 3.92
C ILE A 126 -0.97 -1.89 4.96
N GLY A 127 0.22 -1.27 4.93
CA GLY A 127 0.61 -0.24 5.88
C GLY A 127 -0.21 1.04 5.74
N ARG A 128 -0.49 1.46 4.50
CA ARG A 128 -1.36 2.59 4.16
C ARG A 128 -2.42 2.16 3.15
N GLN A 129 -2.55 2.80 1.99
CA GLN A 129 -3.73 2.68 1.13
C GLN A 129 -3.83 1.30 0.47
N HIS A 130 -5.01 0.68 0.53
CA HIS A 130 -5.30 -0.48 -0.32
C HIS A 130 -5.29 -0.10 -1.81
N ILE A 131 -5.99 0.99 -2.15
CA ILE A 131 -6.02 1.56 -3.50
C ILE A 131 -5.96 3.08 -3.36
N VAL A 132 -5.01 3.71 -4.05
CA VAL A 132 -4.91 5.17 -4.13
C VAL A 132 -4.97 5.62 -5.60
N LEU A 133 -5.95 6.45 -5.90
CA LEU A 133 -5.99 7.26 -7.12
C LEU A 133 -5.32 8.59 -6.78
N GLY A 134 -4.36 8.97 -7.61
CA GLY A 134 -3.35 9.98 -7.32
C GLY A 134 -3.89 11.39 -7.39
N THR A 135 -2.98 12.36 -7.39
CA THR A 135 -3.34 13.78 -7.48
C THR A 135 -3.52 14.25 -8.92
N ASN A 136 -3.03 13.50 -9.90
CA ASN A 136 -3.22 13.78 -11.32
C ASN A 136 -4.48 13.08 -11.87
N ALA A 137 -4.82 13.35 -13.14
CA ALA A 137 -6.00 12.77 -13.74
C ALA A 137 -5.82 11.27 -14.08
N ASP A 138 -6.61 10.42 -13.45
CA ASP A 138 -6.63 8.96 -13.73
C ASP A 138 -7.69 8.56 -14.78
N ASN A 139 -8.49 9.53 -15.24
CA ASN A 139 -9.51 9.41 -16.28
C ASN A 139 -10.46 8.21 -16.05
N ARG A 140 -10.41 7.18 -16.92
CA ARG A 140 -11.33 6.04 -16.86
C ARG A 140 -10.73 4.91 -16.05
N VAL A 141 -11.28 4.69 -14.85
CA VAL A 141 -10.92 3.59 -13.97
C VAL A 141 -12.16 2.77 -13.64
N THR A 142 -12.04 1.44 -13.66
CA THR A 142 -13.05 0.53 -13.11
C THR A 142 -12.42 -0.34 -12.05
N ILE A 143 -13.03 -0.37 -10.87
CA ILE A 143 -12.68 -1.29 -9.77
C ILE A 143 -13.91 -2.17 -9.57
N SER A 144 -13.79 -3.47 -9.84
CA SER A 144 -14.92 -4.40 -9.82
C SER A 144 -14.57 -5.71 -9.12
N TYR A 145 -15.58 -6.31 -8.47
CA TYR A 145 -15.53 -7.65 -7.85
C TYR A 145 -14.31 -7.92 -6.96
N SER A 146 -13.73 -6.87 -6.40
CA SER A 146 -12.50 -6.94 -5.62
C SER A 146 -12.81 -7.00 -4.13
N LEU A 147 -11.95 -7.66 -3.36
CA LEU A 147 -12.01 -7.75 -1.91
C LEU A 147 -10.97 -6.83 -1.27
N ILE A 148 -11.46 -5.87 -0.49
CA ILE A 148 -10.63 -5.04 0.39
C ILE A 148 -10.70 -5.65 1.80
N ASP A 149 -9.70 -6.46 2.15
CA ASP A 149 -9.66 -7.13 3.45
C ASP A 149 -9.00 -6.22 4.49
N GLY A 150 -9.83 -5.46 5.20
CA GLY A 150 -9.40 -4.53 6.24
C GLY A 150 -9.03 -5.17 7.58
N ARG A 151 -8.96 -6.49 7.69
CA ARG A 151 -8.50 -7.14 8.93
C ARG A 151 -6.97 -7.07 9.02
N SER A 152 -6.45 -6.56 10.14
CA SER A 152 -5.02 -6.42 10.37
C SER A 152 -4.72 -6.50 11.87
N ASP A 153 -3.56 -7.03 12.25
CA ASP A 153 -3.09 -7.02 13.64
C ASP A 153 -2.76 -5.59 14.13
N TYR A 154 -2.56 -4.67 13.18
CA TYR A 154 -2.24 -3.26 13.42
C TYR A 154 -3.25 -2.37 12.71
N SER A 155 -3.85 -1.41 13.42
CA SER A 155 -4.65 -0.36 12.80
C SER A 155 -4.44 1.02 13.43
N ALA A 156 -4.65 2.09 12.66
CA ALA A 156 -4.66 3.47 13.16
C ALA A 156 -5.79 3.72 14.19
N THR A 157 -6.75 2.81 14.28
CA THR A 157 -7.86 2.81 15.25
C THR A 157 -7.64 1.84 16.41
N CYS A 158 -6.50 1.13 16.43
CA CYS A 158 -6.10 0.18 17.47
C CYS A 158 -7.14 -0.92 17.80
N ASN A 159 -7.95 -1.30 16.82
CA ASN A 159 -9.08 -2.24 16.98
C ASN A 159 -9.13 -3.34 15.90
N GLY A 160 -8.10 -3.45 15.07
CA GLY A 160 -8.00 -4.45 14.01
C GLY A 160 -8.74 -4.13 12.72
N HIS A 161 -9.34 -2.94 12.61
CA HIS A 161 -9.97 -2.44 11.38
C HIS A 161 -9.05 -1.44 10.67
N HIS A 162 -8.66 -1.79 9.46
CA HIS A 162 -7.84 -0.94 8.60
C HIS A 162 -8.57 0.36 8.23
N TYR A 163 -7.86 1.48 8.33
CA TYR A 163 -8.44 2.82 8.14
C TYR A 163 -8.21 3.39 6.73
N TRP A 164 -7.24 2.86 5.97
CA TRP A 164 -6.69 3.50 4.76
C TRP A 164 -7.13 2.81 3.46
#